data_AF-A0AAV7J776-F1
#
_entry.id   AF-A0AAV7J776-F1
#
_cell.length_a   1.000
_cell.length_b   1.000
_cell.length_c   1.000
_cell.angle_alpha   90.00
_cell.angle_beta   90.00
_cell.angle_gamma   90.00
#
_symmetry.space_group_name_H-M   'P 1'
#
loop_
_entity.id
_entity.type
_entity.pdbx_description
1 polymer ?
#
loop_
_entity_poly.entity_id
_entity_poly.type
_entity_poly.pdbx_seq_one_letter_code
_entity_poly.pdbx_strand_id
1 'polypeptide(L)'
;MKAASMGEYVINMGFDYMAHFCDAFKEPILLGPFYKAIGFDLDNCPPDVGVYVCENYHTPLDQLPQVFVPNNYNDIVELFCEEQKILTLHIFVKIV
;
A
#
# COMPACT_ATOMS: atom_id res chain seq x y z
N MET A 1 -11.80 -11.87 -10.66
CA MET A 1 -11.87 -13.33 -10.42
C MET A 1 -12.92 -13.58 -9.34
N LYS A 2 -13.82 -14.55 -9.51
CA LYS A 2 -14.91 -14.80 -8.56
C LYS A 2 -14.34 -15.41 -7.28
N ALA A 3 -14.61 -14.78 -6.14
CA ALA A 3 -14.40 -15.38 -4.83
C ALA A 3 -15.23 -16.67 -4.74
N ALA A 4 -14.57 -17.80 -4.51
CA ALA A 4 -15.25 -19.07 -4.26
C ALA A 4 -15.61 -19.13 -2.77
N SER A 5 -16.89 -18.92 -2.45
CA SER A 5 -17.43 -19.19 -1.11
C SER A 5 -17.77 -20.68 -1.02
N MET A 6 -17.10 -21.39 -0.10
CA MET A 6 -17.50 -22.73 0.36
C MET A 6 -18.07 -22.63 1.79
N GLY A 7 -19.22 -21.96 1.94
CA GLY A 7 -19.92 -21.84 3.24
C GLY A 7 -19.36 -20.73 4.15
N GLU A 8 -19.30 -20.99 5.46
CA GLU A 8 -18.89 -20.03 6.53
C GLU A 8 -17.37 -19.74 6.57
N TYR A 9 -16.57 -20.39 5.72
CA TYR A 9 -15.13 -20.21 5.72
C TYR A 9 -14.74 -19.04 4.81
N VAL A 10 -14.37 -17.92 5.42
CA VAL A 10 -13.72 -16.81 4.73
C VAL A 10 -12.24 -17.19 4.56
N ILE A 11 -11.85 -17.57 3.34
CA ILE A 11 -10.45 -17.74 3.00
C ILE A 11 -9.82 -16.34 2.92
N ASN A 12 -8.83 -16.06 3.76
CA ASN A 12 -8.02 -14.86 3.65
C ASN A 12 -7.23 -14.92 2.33
N MET A 13 -7.76 -14.28 1.29
CA MET A 13 -7.01 -14.06 0.06
C MET A 13 -6.07 -12.88 0.29
N GLY A 14 -4.78 -13.16 0.40
CA GLY A 14 -3.72 -12.16 0.36
C GLY A 14 -3.12 -12.08 -1.04
N PHE A 15 -2.69 -10.90 -1.44
CA PHE A 15 -1.84 -10.71 -2.62
C PHE A 15 -0.45 -10.36 -2.10
N ASP A 16 0.56 -11.09 -2.54
CA ASP A 16 1.95 -10.70 -2.33
C ASP A 16 2.44 -10.03 -3.62
N TYR A 17 2.97 -8.82 -3.47
CA TYR A 17 3.47 -8.03 -4.58
C TYR A 17 4.83 -7.46 -4.20
N MET A 18 5.84 -7.83 -4.99
CA MET A 18 7.18 -7.29 -4.88
C MET A 18 7.47 -6.44 -6.11
N ALA A 19 7.83 -5.18 -5.90
CA ALA A 19 8.28 -4.29 -6.95
C ALA A 19 9.41 -3.40 -6.48
N HIS A 20 10.18 -2.90 -7.46
CA HIS A 20 11.12 -1.82 -7.20
C HIS A 20 10.33 -0.56 -6.84
N PHE A 21 10.42 -0.15 -5.58
CA PHE A 21 9.60 0.91 -5.01
C PHE A 21 9.65 2.21 -5.83
N CYS A 22 10.83 2.58 -6.37
CA CYS A 22 10.98 3.76 -7.21
C CYS A 22 10.29 3.64 -8.59
N ASP A 23 10.19 2.43 -9.13
CA ASP A 23 9.46 2.22 -10.40
C ASP A 23 7.94 2.30 -10.22
N ALA A 24 7.43 2.02 -9.01
CA ALA A 24 6.01 2.12 -8.70
C ALA A 24 5.46 3.55 -8.87
N PHE A 25 6.30 4.58 -8.76
CA PHE A 25 5.90 5.98 -8.99
C PHE A 25 5.67 6.33 -10.47
N LYS A 26 6.07 5.46 -11.40
CA LYS A 26 5.76 5.62 -12.83
C LYS A 26 4.30 5.26 -13.14
N GLU A 27 3.63 4.58 -12.22
CA GLU A 27 2.23 4.19 -12.33
C GLU A 27 1.36 4.97 -11.33
N PRO A 28 0.06 5.14 -11.61
CA PRO A 28 -0.86 5.73 -10.65
C PRO A 28 -1.06 4.78 -9.45
N ILE A 29 -0.30 5.02 -8.39
CA ILE A 29 -0.38 4.32 -7.11
C ILE A 29 -1.32 5.03 -6.14
N LEU A 30 -2.21 4.26 -5.50
CA LEU A 30 -3.22 4.77 -4.54
C LEU A 30 -2.60 5.56 -3.38
N LEU A 31 -1.45 5.11 -2.89
CA LEU A 31 -0.69 5.76 -1.82
C LEU A 31 0.39 6.70 -2.34
N GLY A 32 0.46 6.95 -3.66
CA GLY A 32 1.45 7.85 -4.27
C GLY A 32 1.50 9.23 -3.64
N PRO A 33 0.36 9.91 -3.41
CA PRO A 33 0.38 11.22 -2.77
C PRO A 33 0.83 11.18 -1.31
N PHE A 34 0.57 10.08 -0.58
CA PHE A 34 1.13 9.87 0.76
C PHE A 34 2.65 9.76 0.70
N TYR A 35 3.18 8.93 -0.18
CA TYR A 35 4.62 8.75 -0.34
C TYR A 35 5.32 10.05 -0.77
N LYS A 36 4.69 10.84 -1.66
CA LYS A 36 5.17 12.17 -2.02
C LYS A 36 5.21 13.13 -0.83
N ALA A 37 4.22 13.08 0.06
CA ALA A 37 4.20 13.90 1.26
C ALA A 37 5.34 13.57 2.23
N ILE A 38 5.85 12.33 2.20
CA ILE A 38 7.01 11.90 2.99
C ILE A 38 8.31 11.86 2.16
N GLY A 39 8.37 12.61 1.06
CA GLY A 39 9.59 12.90 0.31
C GLY A 39 9.90 11.97 -0.86
N PHE A 40 9.14 10.89 -1.07
CA PHE A 40 9.36 9.98 -2.20
C PHE A 40 8.65 10.48 -3.46
N ASP A 41 9.42 10.75 -4.51
CA ASP A 41 8.86 11.01 -5.84
C ASP A 41 9.75 10.44 -6.96
N LEU A 42 9.40 10.69 -8.23
CA LEU A 42 10.14 10.18 -9.39
C LEU A 42 11.57 10.73 -9.48
N ASP A 43 11.79 11.94 -8.97
CA ASP A 43 13.07 12.65 -9.04
C ASP A 43 13.88 12.48 -7.74
N ASN A 44 13.21 12.07 -6.65
CA ASN A 44 13.73 11.91 -5.31
C ASN A 44 13.35 10.53 -4.73
N CYS A 45 13.99 9.49 -5.26
CA CYS A 45 13.88 8.13 -4.75
C CYS A 45 15.25 7.42 -4.77
N PRO A 46 15.83 7.08 -3.60
CA PRO A 46 15.29 7.28 -2.26
C PRO A 46 15.33 8.76 -1.82
N PRO A 47 14.44 9.18 -0.91
CA PRO A 47 14.47 10.52 -0.34
C PRO A 47 15.72 10.74 0.50
N ASP A 48 16.13 12.00 0.64
CA ASP A 48 17.23 12.39 1.51
C ASP A 48 16.99 11.98 2.97
N VAL A 49 18.08 11.80 3.71
CA VAL A 49 18.01 11.48 5.14
C VAL A 49 17.40 12.66 5.90
N GLY A 50 16.29 12.42 6.60
CA GLY A 50 15.57 13.46 7.32
C GLY A 50 14.38 12.92 8.11
N VAL A 51 13.65 13.84 8.74
CA VAL A 51 12.39 13.55 9.43
C VAL A 51 11.24 14.08 8.57
N TYR A 52 10.37 13.18 8.15
CA TYR A 52 9.20 13.49 7.34
C TYR A 52 7.94 13.34 8.18
N VAL A 53 7.03 14.30 8.08
CA VAL A 53 5.77 14.31 8.85
C VAL A 53 4.61 14.57 7.90
N CYS A 54 3.62 13.68 7.94
CA CYS A 54 2.34 13.86 7.27
C CYS A 54 1.23 13.80 8.33
N GLU A 55 0.62 14.95 8.62
CA GLU A 55 -0.35 15.05 9.74
C GLU A 55 -1.76 14.56 9.35
N ASN A 56 -2.17 14.74 8.09
CA ASN A 56 -3.50 14.38 7.62
C ASN A 56 -3.43 13.86 6.19
N TYR A 57 -3.45 12.53 6.02
CA TYR A 57 -3.63 11.89 4.72
C TYR A 57 -5.00 11.23 4.65
N HIS A 58 -5.75 11.56 3.59
CA HIS A 58 -7.02 10.92 3.28
C HIS A 58 -6.90 10.23 1.92
N THR A 59 -7.06 8.91 1.92
CA THR A 59 -7.08 8.14 0.68
C THR A 59 -8.34 8.48 -0.12
N PRO A 60 -8.22 8.87 -1.40
CA PRO A 60 -9.38 9.10 -2.26
C PRO A 60 -10.11 7.77 -2.51
N LEU A 61 -11.23 7.56 -1.82
CA LEU A 61 -11.99 6.30 -1.86
C LEU A 61 -12.66 6.05 -3.22
N ASP A 62 -12.91 7.10 -3.99
CA ASP A 62 -13.45 7.05 -5.35
C ASP A 62 -12.49 6.42 -6.36
N GLN A 63 -11.20 6.32 -6.02
CA GLN A 63 -10.16 5.71 -6.86
C GLN A 63 -9.91 4.24 -6.52
N LEU A 64 -10.60 3.70 -5.50
CA LEU A 64 -10.48 2.29 -5.16
C LEU A 64 -11.16 1.41 -6.23
N PRO A 65 -10.50 0.34 -6.71
CA PRO A 65 -11.12 -0.63 -7.58
C PRO A 65 -12.43 -1.17 -6.99
N GLN A 66 -13.50 -1.23 -7.79
CA GLN A 66 -14.80 -1.77 -7.35
C GLN A 66 -14.76 -3.26 -6.92
N VAL A 67 -13.62 -3.95 -7.10
CA VAL A 67 -13.39 -5.31 -6.63
C VAL A 67 -13.16 -5.39 -5.11
N PHE A 68 -12.87 -4.27 -4.45
CA PHE A 68 -12.80 -4.24 -2.99
C PHE A 68 -14.20 -4.43 -2.39
N VAL A 69 -14.45 -5.65 -1.92
CA VAL A 69 -15.70 -6.03 -1.25
C VAL A 69 -15.69 -5.53 0.21
N PRO A 70 -16.84 -5.24 0.81
CA PRO A 70 -16.89 -4.93 2.24
C PRO A 70 -16.31 -6.08 3.08
N ASN A 71 -15.16 -5.84 3.73
CA ASN A 71 -14.45 -6.81 4.54
C ASN A 71 -13.39 -6.12 5.43
N ASN A 72 -12.79 -6.89 6.34
CA ASN A 72 -11.57 -6.51 7.03
C ASN A 72 -10.35 -6.97 6.21
N TYR A 73 -9.46 -6.03 5.95
CA TYR A 73 -8.22 -6.23 5.22
C TYR A 73 -7.04 -5.97 6.14
N ASN A 74 -6.00 -6.78 5.99
CA ASN A 74 -4.70 -6.57 6.61
C ASN A 74 -3.67 -6.48 5.49
N ASP A 75 -3.02 -5.33 5.38
CA ASP A 75 -1.96 -5.06 4.43
C ASP A 75 -0.63 -4.99 5.18
N ILE A 76 0.36 -5.70 4.67
CA ILE A 76 1.70 -5.78 5.25
C ILE A 76 2.65 -5.25 4.19
N VAL A 77 3.19 -4.05 4.43
CA VAL A 77 4.13 -3.40 3.53
C VAL A 77 5.52 -3.53 4.12
N GLU A 78 6.42 -4.15 3.37
CA GLU A 78 7.83 -4.28 3.73
C GLU A 78 8.69 -3.53 2.72
N LEU A 79 9.56 -2.66 3.21
CA LEU A 79 10.50 -1.93 2.38
C LEU A 79 11.91 -2.45 2.63
N PHE A 80 12.62 -2.74 1.55
CA PHE A 80 13.99 -3.23 1.56
C PHE A 80 14.90 -2.24 0.81
N CYS A 81 16.09 -2.04 1.33
CA CYS A 81 17.20 -1.43 0.61
C CYS A 81 18.27 -2.52 0.43
N GLU A 82 18.51 -2.92 -0.82
CA GLU A 82 19.30 -4.13 -1.12
C GLU A 82 18.70 -5.36 -0.41
N GLU A 83 19.45 -6.00 0.49
CA GLU A 83 18.99 -7.15 1.29
C GLU A 83 18.54 -6.75 2.71
N GLN A 84 18.66 -5.48 3.08
CA GLN A 84 18.32 -5.01 4.42
C GLN A 84 16.87 -4.49 4.47
N LYS A 85 16.07 -5.06 5.36
CA LYS A 85 14.73 -4.56 5.67
C LYS A 85 14.84 -3.22 6.42
N ILE A 86 14.24 -2.18 5.87
CA ILE A 86 14.28 -0.83 6.44
C ILE A 86 12.95 -0.40 7.07
N LEU A 87 11.83 -1.01 6.67
CA LEU A 87 10.50 -0.70 7.21
C LEU A 87 9.57 -1.90 7.12
N THR A 88 8.75 -2.09 8.16
CA THR A 88 7.55 -2.95 8.12
C THR A 88 6.37 -2.12 8.62
N LEU A 89 5.33 -2.02 7.81
CA LEU A 89 4.06 -1.38 8.15
C LEU A 89 2.96 -2.42 8.13
N HIS A 90 2.16 -2.44 9.20
CA HIS A 90 0.93 -3.21 9.29
C HIS A 90 -0.26 -2.25 9.22
N ILE A 91 -1.05 -2.35 8.15
CA ILE A 91 -2.19 -1.48 7.90
C ILE A 91 -3.47 -2.31 7.94
N PHE A 92 -4.32 -2.02 8.93
CA PHE A 92 -5.62 -2.66 9.07
C PHE A 92 -6.70 -1.75 8.50
N VAL A 93 -7.39 -2.21 7.45
CA VAL A 93 -8.44 -1.46 6.77
C VAL A 93 -9.77 -2.18 6.91
N LYS A 94 -10.81 -1.47 7.34
CA LYS A 94 -12.19 -1.97 7.34
C LYS A 94 -12.98 -1.21 6.29
N ILE A 95 -13.47 -1.93 5.28
CA ILE A 95 -14.40 -1.39 4.29
C ILE A 95 -15.82 -1.78 4.71
N VAL A 96 -16.68 -0.78 4.90
CA VAL A 96 -18.09 -0.93 5.32
C VAL A 96 -19.04 -0.71 4.16
#